data_AF-A0A1F8SYQ8-F1
#
_entry.id   AF-A0A1F8SYQ8-F1
#
_cell.length_a   1.000
_cell.length_b   1.000
_cell.length_c   1.000
_cell.angle_alpha   90.00
_cell.angle_beta   90.00
_cell.angle_gamma   90.00
#
_symmetry.space_group_name_H-M   'P 1'
#
loop_
_entity.id
_entity.type
_entity.pdbx_description
1 polymer ?
#
loop_
_entity_poly.entity_id
_entity_poly.type
_entity_poly.pdbx_seq_one_letter_code
_entity_poly.pdbx_strand_id
1 'polypeptide(L)' 'MDPKLLRVVEITSALDPEFVSEVLEAVKQLTVWGMTMIIVTHEMRFTRDVSCRVIFMDDSKIM' A
#
# COMPACT_ATOMS: atom_id res chain seq x y z
N MET A 1 -6.02 20.31 5.84
CA MET A 1 -6.52 19.18 6.65
C MET A 1 -5.40 18.16 6.71
N ASP A 2 -4.95 17.78 7.91
CA ASP A 2 -3.84 16.85 8.13
C ASP A 2 -4.41 15.48 8.53
N PRO A 3 -4.54 14.52 7.59
CA PRO A 3 -5.20 13.25 7.88
C PRO A 3 -4.33 12.41 8.81
N LYS A 4 -4.92 11.96 9.93
CA LYS A 4 -4.24 11.07 10.89
C LYS A 4 -3.95 9.68 10.32
N LEU A 5 -4.66 9.29 9.27
CA LEU A 5 -4.58 7.97 8.65
C LEU A 5 -4.96 8.07 7.16
N LEU A 6 -4.12 7.50 6.29
CA LEU A 6 -4.43 7.31 4.88
C LEU A 6 -4.69 5.83 4.59
N ARG A 7 -5.82 5.52 3.95
CA ARG A 7 -6.15 4.17 3.50
C ARG A 7 -5.96 4.07 1.98
N VAL A 8 -5.15 3.12 1.55
CA VAL A 8 -4.85 2.82 0.15
C VAL A 8 -5.36 1.42 -0.15
N VAL A 9 -6.24 1.27 -1.14
CA VAL A 9 -6.84 -0.03 -1.49
C VAL A 9 -6.61 -0.31 -2.96
N GLU A 10 -5.91 -1.41 -3.24
CA GLU A 10 -5.74 -2.03 -4.55
C GLU A 10 -5.48 -1.07 -5.72
N ILE A 11 -4.68 -0.02 -5.48
CA ILE A 11 -4.49 1.09 -6.42
C ILE A 11 -3.83 0.71 -7.75
N THR A 12 -3.26 -0.49 -7.85
CA THR A 12 -2.60 -1.00 -9.05
C THR A 12 -3.54 -1.76 -9.98
N SER A 13 -4.71 -2.22 -9.51
CA SER A 13 -5.58 -3.11 -10.30
C SER A 13 -6.25 -2.43 -11.49
N ALA A 14 -6.43 -1.11 -11.42
CA ALA A 14 -7.04 -0.30 -12.48
C ALA A 14 -6.00 0.41 -13.37
N LEU A 15 -4.70 0.12 -13.19
CA LEU A 15 -3.61 0.77 -13.92
C LEU A 15 -3.08 -0.13 -15.04
N ASP A 16 -2.65 0.50 -16.13
CA ASP A 16 -1.85 -0.21 -17.13
C ASP A 16 -0.52 -0.66 -16.50
N PRO A 17 0.02 -1.84 -16.88
CA PRO A 17 1.24 -2.40 -16.31
C PRO A 17 2.45 -1.45 -16.33
N GLU A 18 2.50 -0.56 -17.31
CA GLU A 18 3.58 0.43 -17.49
C GLU A 18 3.60 1.48 -16.37
N PHE A 19 2.44 1.84 -15.80
CA PHE A 19 2.31 2.89 -14.79
C PHE A 19 2.32 2.37 -13.35
N VAL A 20 2.24 1.04 -13.14
CA VAL A 20 2.22 0.42 -11.81
C VAL A 20 3.45 0.85 -10.98
N SER A 21 4.64 0.83 -11.58
CA SER A 21 5.88 1.17 -10.88
C SER A 21 5.91 2.63 -10.42
N GLU A 22 5.43 3.56 -11.25
CA GLU A 22 5.40 4.99 -10.94
C GLU A 22 4.47 5.28 -9.76
N VAL A 23 3.27 4.69 -9.78
CA VAL A 23 2.29 4.89 -8.70
C VAL A 23 2.76 4.29 -7.39
N LEU A 24 3.37 3.11 -7.42
CA LEU A 24 3.94 2.48 -6.22
C LEU A 24 5.08 3.34 -5.63
N GLU A 25 5.91 3.95 -6.46
CA GLU A 25 6.98 4.85 -5.99
C GLU A 25 6.41 6.12 -5.35
N ALA A 26 5.37 6.71 -5.93
CA ALA A 26 4.69 7.87 -5.32
C ALA A 26 4.11 7.52 -3.94
N VAL A 27 3.53 6.33 -3.78
CA VAL A 27 2.98 5.87 -2.49
C VAL A 27 4.10 5.63 -1.47
N LYS A 28 5.23 5.10 -1.92
CA LYS A 28 6.43 4.92 -1.07
C LYS A 28 6.98 6.26 -0.55
N GLN A 29 6.89 7.33 -1.32
CA GLN A 29 7.29 8.65 -0.84
C GLN A 29 6.37 9.19 0.27
N LEU A 30 5.07 8.86 0.22
CA LEU A 30 4.12 9.26 1.25
C LEU A 30 4.38 8.58 2.60
N THR A 31 4.90 7.35 2.60
CA THR A 31 5.25 6.65 3.86
C THR A 31 6.46 7.29 4.56
N VAL A 32 7.39 7.87 3.80
CA VAL A 32 8.58 8.56 4.34
C VAL A 32 8.21 9.82 5.12
N TRP A 33 7.07 10.44 4.83
CA TRP A 33 6.62 11.67 5.50
C TRP A 33 6.00 11.43 6.88
N GLY A 34 6.08 10.20 7.41
CA GLY A 34 5.62 9.86 8.76
C GLY A 34 4.09 9.72 8.87
N MET A 35 3.39 9.67 7.73
CA MET A 35 1.94 9.46 7.72
C MET A 35 1.62 8.00 8.05
N THR A 36 0.71 7.77 8.98
CA THR A 36 0.22 6.41 9.25
C THR A 36 -0.63 5.94 8.08
N MET A 37 -0.34 4.75 7.56
CA MET A 37 -0.98 4.21 6.37
C MET A 37 -1.45 2.78 6.58
N ILE A 38 -2.63 2.46 6.02
CA ILE A 38 -3.11 1.08 5.85
C ILE A 38 -3.21 0.83 4.35
N ILE A 39 -2.49 -0.19 3.89
CA ILE A 39 -2.45 -0.58 2.48
C ILE A 39 -3.06 -1.98 2.34
N VAL A 40 -4.03 -2.12 1.45
CA VAL A 40 -4.60 -3.40 1.03
C VAL A 40 -4.15 -3.65 -0.40
N THR A 41 -3.34 -4.67 -0.63
CA THR A 41 -2.77 -4.96 -1.96
C THR A 41 -2.37 -6.43 -2.10
N HIS A 42 -2.27 -6.91 -3.34
CA HIS A 42 -1.66 -8.18 -3.69
C HIS A 42 -0.18 -8.03 -4.14
N GLU A 43 0.37 -6.82 -4.13
CA GLU A 43 1.76 -6.52 -4.53
C GLU A 43 2.76 -6.81 -3.40
N MET A 44 3.19 -8.08 -3.29
CA MET A 44 4.06 -8.54 -2.19
C MET A 44 5.44 -7.89 -2.18
N ARG A 45 6.02 -7.62 -3.36
CA ARG A 45 7.34 -6.98 -3.47
C ARG A 45 7.31 -5.55 -2.95
N PHE A 46 6.29 -4.79 -3.31
CA PHE A 46 6.06 -3.45 -2.78
C PHE A 46 5.82 -3.48 -1.26
N THR A 47 4.96 -4.39 -0.80
CA THR A 47 4.61 -4.55 0.62
C THR A 47 5.87 -4.78 1.47
N ARG A 48 6.81 -5.58 0.97
CA ARG A 48 8.10 -5.85 1.63
C ARG A 48 8.93 -4.59 1.88
N ASP A 49 8.86 -3.62 0.99
CA ASP A 49 9.72 -2.43 1.03
C ASP A 49 9.15 -1.29 1.88
N VAL A 50 7.83 -1.23 2.04
CA VAL A 50 7.15 -0.08 2.67
C VAL A 50 6.48 -0.39 4.01
N SER A 51 6.25 -1.66 4.34
CA SER A 51 5.41 -2.03 5.47
C SER A 51 6.21 -2.19 6.76
N CYS A 52 5.75 -1.54 7.82
CA CYS A 52 6.24 -1.82 9.18
C CYS A 52 5.66 -3.12 9.76
N ARG A 53 4.45 -3.49 9.32
CA ARG A 53 3.76 -4.72 9.70
C ARG A 53 2.95 -5.22 8.52
N VAL A 54 2.99 -6.53 8.30
CA VAL A 54 2.19 -7.21 7.28
C VAL A 54 1.17 -8.09 7.99
N ILE A 55 -0.07 -8.09 7.49
CA ILE A 55 -1.16 -8.93 7.98
C ILE A 55 -1.68 -9.71 6.77
N PHE A 56 -1.67 -11.04 6.87
CA PHE A 56 -2.28 -11.90 5.87
C PHE A 56 -3.74 -12.12 6.23
N MET A 57 -4.60 -12.13 5.20
CA MET A 57 -6.03 -12.32 5.37
C MET A 57 -6.51 -13.35 4.34
N ASP A 58 -7.20 -14.37 4.82
CA ASP A 58 -7.78 -15.45 4.01
C ASP A 58 -9.15 -15.82 4.58
N ASP A 59 -10.15 -16.04 3.72
CA ASP A 59 -11.53 -16.35 4.11
C ASP A 59 -12.09 -15.49 5.26
N SER A 60 -11.91 -14.16 5.16
CA SER A 60 -12.28 -13.19 6.20
C SER A 60 -11.62 -13.37 7.57
N LYS A 61 -10.52 -14.12 7.65
CA LYS A 61 -9.72 -14.35 8.87
C LYS A 61 -8.33 -13.77 8.73
N ILE A 62 -7.83 -13.20 9.82
CA ILE A 62 -6.43 -12.81 9.94
C ILE A 62 -5.61 -14.06 10.29
N MET A 63 -4.56 -14.31 9.52
CA MET A 63 -3.62 -15.42 9.73
C MET A 63 -2.40 -15.00 10.54
#